data_AF-A0A9P9PQ46-F1
#
_entry.id   AF-A0A9P9PQ46-F1
#
_cell.length_a   1.000
_cell.length_b   1.000
_cell.length_c   1.000
_cell.angle_alpha   90.00
_cell.angle_beta   90.00
_cell.angle_gamma   90.00
#
_symmetry.space_group_name_H-M   'P 1'
#
loop_
_entity.id
_entity.type
_entity.pdbx_description
1 polymer ?
#
loop_
_entity_poly.entity_id
_entity_poly.type
_entity_poly.pdbx_seq_one_letter_code
_entity_poly.pdbx_strand_id
1 'polypeptide(L)'
;MDQETTTLVIRAIQALDSKIGLLNQLFDKLERRMTNVEEAIVHLNDPNSILRRPATASGYTTAVSGHQSLDIPFTRPLPSPLVIESSPGVGRYSANLCPAASQYHIQQPFPGTRTAWYPSRGAIGSSENVTFLPYVIEAIAQKYQKYHQKYLLEGGYRKCACGALSFSIDCFRYDHFRWCRTHHRPIIKPHEKCGRDYEGCQSVKWENHAEWESIVQQSFSGGFLGRKSVGNLREWLFPQDLFPQKYKDGRYIQ
;
A
#
# COMPACT_ATOMS: atom_id res chain seq x y z
N MET A 1 -35.70 32.08 24.92
CA MET A 1 -35.43 30.63 24.91
C MET A 1 -35.40 30.21 26.37
N ASP A 2 -36.28 29.31 26.80
CA ASP A 2 -36.35 28.91 28.20
C ASP A 2 -35.16 28.02 28.61
N GLN A 3 -34.88 27.97 29.91
CA GLN A 3 -33.78 27.21 30.49
C GLN A 3 -33.99 25.69 30.32
N GLU A 4 -35.24 25.25 30.22
CA GLU A 4 -35.62 23.85 30.03
C GLU A 4 -35.27 23.34 28.62
N THR A 5 -35.60 24.11 27.58
CA THR A 5 -35.26 23.80 26.18
C THR A 5 -33.75 23.72 26.00
N THR A 6 -33.01 24.64 26.61
CA THR A 6 -31.53 24.62 26.56
C THR A 6 -30.97 23.34 27.19
N THR A 7 -31.53 22.91 28.32
CA THR A 7 -31.10 21.68 29.02
C THR A 7 -31.42 20.43 28.19
N LEU A 8 -32.58 20.38 27.52
CA LEU A 8 -32.96 19.28 26.64
C LEU A 8 -32.03 19.16 25.44
N VAL A 9 -31.68 20.29 24.80
CA VAL A 9 -30.75 20.32 23.66
C VAL A 9 -29.36 19.80 24.07
N ILE A 10 -28.84 20.24 25.22
CA ILE A 10 -27.52 19.78 25.70
C ILE A 10 -27.52 18.26 25.93
N ARG A 11 -28.57 17.70 26.56
CA ARG A 11 -28.68 16.25 26.77
C ARG A 11 -28.77 15.49 25.45
N ALA A 12 -29.50 16.02 24.46
CA ALA A 12 -29.59 15.41 23.13
C ALA A 12 -28.23 15.38 22.43
N ILE A 13 -27.45 16.46 22.51
CA ILE A 13 -26.08 16.52 21.95
C ILE A 13 -25.17 15.50 22.63
N GLN A 14 -25.16 15.44 23.97
CA GLN A 14 -24.36 14.47 24.72
C GLN A 14 -24.74 13.02 24.38
N ALA A 15 -26.03 12.74 24.20
CA ALA A 15 -26.49 11.42 23.76
C ALA A 15 -26.02 11.09 22.34
N LEU A 16 -26.03 12.04 21.40
CA LEU A 16 -25.51 11.85 20.06
C LEU A 16 -23.99 11.60 20.07
N ASP A 17 -23.22 12.37 20.84
CA ASP A 17 -21.77 12.19 20.97
C ASP A 17 -21.43 10.80 21.51
N SER A 18 -22.18 10.30 22.49
CA SER A 18 -22.01 8.94 23.02
C SER A 18 -22.24 7.86 21.95
N LYS A 19 -23.26 8.05 21.09
CA LYS A 19 -23.56 7.12 19.99
C LYS A 19 -22.50 7.16 18.90
N ILE A 20 -21.97 8.35 18.58
CA ILE A 20 -20.84 8.50 17.65
C ILE A 20 -19.61 7.77 18.19
N GLY A 21 -19.33 7.88 19.49
CA GLY A 21 -18.26 7.14 20.15
C GLY A 21 -18.40 5.61 20.00
N LEU A 22 -19.60 5.07 20.20
CA LEU A 22 -19.87 3.64 20.00
C LEU A 22 -19.72 3.20 18.53
N LEU A 23 -20.18 4.02 17.58
CA LEU A 23 -20.01 3.74 16.16
C LEU A 23 -18.53 3.66 15.77
N ASN A 24 -17.70 4.59 16.26
CA ASN A 24 -16.26 4.57 16.01
C ASN A 24 -15.61 3.29 16.56
N GLN A 25 -15.99 2.84 17.77
CA GLN A 25 -15.49 1.57 18.33
C GLN A 25 -15.87 0.36 17.47
N LEU A 26 -17.08 0.36 16.88
CA LEU A 26 -17.52 -0.71 15.98
C LEU A 26 -16.72 -0.69 14.67
N PHE A 27 -16.43 0.48 14.10
CA PHE A 27 -15.58 0.61 12.93
C PHE A 27 -14.16 0.10 13.19
N ASP A 28 -13.54 0.48 14.31
CA ASP A 28 -12.20 -0.01 14.69
C ASP A 28 -12.16 -1.54 14.89
N LYS A 29 -13.27 -2.12 15.36
CA LYS A 29 -13.40 -3.58 15.53
C LYS A 29 -13.54 -4.27 14.17
N LEU A 30 -14.29 -3.69 13.24
CA LEU A 30 -14.44 -4.22 11.88
C LEU A 30 -13.12 -4.13 11.10
N GLU A 31 -12.40 -3.01 11.20
CA GLU A 31 -11.12 -2.83 10.52
C GLU A 31 -10.07 -3.84 11.00
N ARG A 32 -10.00 -4.11 12.31
CA ARG A 32 -9.16 -5.17 12.87
C ARG A 32 -9.53 -6.56 12.34
N ARG A 33 -10.82 -6.88 12.26
CA ARG A 33 -11.28 -8.17 11.70
C ARG A 33 -10.94 -8.30 10.22
N MET A 34 -11.07 -7.23 9.45
CA MET A 34 -10.75 -7.23 8.03
C MET A 34 -9.25 -7.43 7.80
N THR A 35 -8.40 -6.73 8.57
CA THR A 35 -6.94 -6.95 8.55
C THR A 35 -6.58 -8.40 8.87
N ASN A 36 -7.19 -9.00 9.89
CA ASN A 36 -6.94 -10.41 10.23
C ASN A 36 -7.37 -11.38 9.11
N VAL A 37 -8.45 -11.06 8.40
CA VAL A 37 -8.91 -11.87 7.25
C VAL A 37 -7.95 -11.71 6.08
N GLU A 38 -7.46 -10.51 5.80
CA GLU A 38 -6.45 -10.25 4.76
C GLU A 38 -5.16 -11.03 5.05
N GLU A 39 -4.68 -11.02 6.30
CA GLU A 39 -3.51 -11.82 6.71
C GLU A 39 -3.74 -13.32 6.54
N ALA A 40 -4.92 -13.83 6.91
CA ALA A 40 -5.27 -15.24 6.73
C ALA A 40 -5.30 -15.65 5.24
N ILE A 41 -5.82 -14.78 4.36
CA ILE A 41 -5.83 -15.01 2.91
C ILE A 41 -4.41 -15.05 2.35
N VAL A 42 -3.52 -14.16 2.81
CA VAL A 42 -2.11 -14.17 2.40
C VAL A 42 -1.44 -15.49 2.78
N HIS A 43 -1.71 -16.03 3.98
CA HIS A 43 -1.19 -17.32 4.40
C HIS A 43 -1.73 -18.51 3.59
N LEU A 44 -3.01 -18.48 3.19
CA LEU A 44 -3.61 -19.54 2.36
C LEU A 44 -3.09 -19.53 0.92
N ASN A 45 -2.70 -18.37 0.41
CA ASN A 45 -2.16 -18.21 -0.95
C ASN A 45 -0.65 -18.46 -1.06
N ASP A 46 0.06 -18.72 0.05
CA ASP A 46 1.46 -19.14 -0.01
C ASP A 46 1.54 -20.64 -0.37
N PRO A 47 2.01 -21.00 -1.58
CA PRO A 47 2.12 -22.40 -2.01
C PRO A 47 3.11 -23.22 -1.16
N ASN A 48 3.96 -22.58 -0.35
CA ASN A 48 4.86 -23.26 0.59
C ASN A 48 4.21 -23.54 1.96
N SER A 49 3.02 -23.00 2.25
CA SER A 49 2.32 -23.22 3.53
C SER A 49 1.90 -24.68 3.74
N ILE A 50 1.68 -25.44 2.67
CA ILE A 50 1.31 -26.86 2.70
C ILE A 50 2.52 -27.74 3.11
N LEU A 51 3.76 -27.29 2.84
CA LEU A 51 4.99 -28.04 3.15
C LEU A 51 5.56 -27.75 4.54
N ARG A 52 4.98 -26.82 5.30
CA ARG A 52 5.36 -26.48 6.68
C ARG A 52 4.27 -26.78 7.70
N ARG A 53 3.53 -27.89 7.54
CA ARG A 53 2.85 -28.46 8.71
C ARG A 53 3.92 -29.01 9.66
N PRO A 54 4.06 -28.50 10.90
CA PRO A 54 4.81 -29.24 11.90
C PRO A 54 4.15 -30.61 12.04
N ALA A 55 4.96 -31.66 12.08
CA ALA A 55 4.50 -32.98 12.50
C ALA A 55 4.00 -32.85 13.94
N THR A 56 2.72 -32.54 14.10
CA THR A 56 2.04 -32.68 15.38
C THR A 56 2.11 -34.16 15.71
N ALA A 57 2.96 -34.47 16.68
CA ALA A 57 3.02 -35.75 17.34
C ALA A 57 1.59 -36.22 17.61
N SER A 58 1.27 -37.37 17.01
CA SER A 58 0.10 -38.17 17.28
C SER A 58 0.12 -38.61 18.75
N GLY A 59 -0.36 -37.76 19.64
CA GLY A 59 -0.65 -38.07 21.04
C GLY A 59 -2.08 -38.55 21.19
N TYR A 60 -2.41 -39.73 20.65
CA TYR A 60 -3.59 -40.48 21.07
C TYR A 60 -3.19 -41.32 22.29
N THR A 61 -3.31 -40.76 23.49
CA THR A 61 -3.45 -41.56 24.71
C THR A 61 -4.94 -41.84 24.91
N THR A 62 -5.39 -42.95 24.35
CA THR A 62 -6.66 -43.59 24.71
C THR A 62 -6.56 -44.16 26.12
N ALA A 63 -7.29 -43.56 27.07
CA ALA A 63 -7.68 -44.24 28.29
C ALA A 63 -8.96 -45.05 27.99
N VAL A 64 -8.80 -46.35 27.77
CA VAL A 64 -9.92 -47.32 27.75
C VAL A 64 -9.56 -48.44 28.71
N SER A 65 -10.32 -48.50 29.82
CA SER A 65 -10.35 -49.65 30.73
C SER A 65 -10.92 -50.87 29.99
N GLY A 66 -10.45 -52.04 30.41
CA GLY A 66 -10.45 -53.27 29.65
C GLY A 66 -11.82 -53.81 29.21
N HIS A 67 -11.77 -54.64 28.16
CA HIS A 67 -12.38 -55.96 28.14
C HIS A 67 -11.83 -56.76 26.94
N GLN A 68 -11.27 -57.92 27.25
CA GLN A 68 -11.25 -59.18 26.50
C GLN A 68 -10.83 -59.20 25.00
N SER A 69 -9.65 -59.80 24.78
CA SER A 69 -9.38 -60.95 23.92
C SER A 69 -10.21 -61.13 22.63
N LEU A 70 -9.52 -61.09 21.48
CA LEU A 70 -9.60 -62.10 20.43
C LEU A 70 -8.46 -61.89 19.41
N ASP A 71 -7.72 -62.97 19.18
CA ASP A 71 -6.58 -63.09 18.27
C ASP A 71 -6.97 -62.98 16.80
N ILE A 72 -6.22 -62.19 16.01
CA ILE A 72 -6.06 -62.40 14.56
C ILE A 72 -4.63 -61.99 14.15
N PRO A 73 -3.83 -62.89 13.57
CA PRO A 73 -2.55 -62.53 12.97
C PRO A 73 -2.75 -62.17 11.49
N PHE A 74 -2.31 -60.97 11.08
CA PHE A 74 -2.08 -60.67 9.67
C PHE A 74 -0.70 -60.07 9.47
N THR A 75 0.24 -60.95 9.14
CA THR A 75 1.54 -60.64 8.55
C THR A 75 1.33 -59.95 7.20
N ARG A 76 1.83 -58.73 7.05
CA ARG A 76 2.17 -58.16 5.73
C ARG A 76 3.62 -57.70 5.72
N PRO A 77 4.38 -58.00 4.65
CA PRO A 77 5.79 -57.64 4.56
C PRO A 77 5.95 -56.14 4.28
N LEU A 78 6.94 -55.53 4.94
CA LEU A 78 7.42 -54.19 4.62
C LEU A 78 8.08 -54.16 3.23
N PRO A 79 7.85 -53.12 2.41
CA PRO A 79 8.71 -52.83 1.28
C PRO A 79 10.00 -52.15 1.73
N SER A 80 11.12 -52.58 1.14
CA SER A 80 12.47 -52.02 1.34
C SER A 80 12.52 -50.51 1.01
N PRO A 81 13.35 -49.72 1.72
CA PRO A 81 13.51 -48.31 1.43
C PRO A 81 14.27 -48.09 0.12
N LEU A 82 13.73 -47.20 -0.71
CA LEU A 82 14.38 -46.65 -1.90
C LEU A 82 15.65 -45.88 -1.50
N VAL A 83 16.77 -46.26 -2.11
CA VAL A 83 18.04 -45.52 -2.07
C VAL A 83 17.84 -44.23 -2.85
N ILE A 84 17.86 -43.08 -2.17
CA ILE A 84 17.90 -41.76 -2.81
C ILE A 84 19.37 -41.40 -3.02
N GLU A 85 19.75 -41.37 -4.29
CA GLU A 85 21.06 -41.00 -4.80
C GLU A 85 21.28 -39.49 -4.64
N SER A 86 22.20 -39.12 -3.74
CA SER A 86 22.62 -37.75 -3.50
C SER A 86 23.46 -37.24 -4.67
N SER A 87 22.90 -36.38 -5.52
CA SER A 87 23.67 -35.61 -6.50
C SER A 87 24.21 -34.31 -5.89
N PRO A 88 25.53 -34.03 -5.95
CA PRO A 88 26.11 -32.76 -5.53
C PRO A 88 26.12 -31.78 -6.71
N GLY A 89 25.11 -30.91 -6.77
CA GLY A 89 25.05 -29.81 -7.72
C GLY A 89 25.31 -28.48 -7.04
N VAL A 90 26.58 -28.14 -6.79
CA VAL A 90 27.02 -26.81 -6.32
C VAL A 90 26.85 -25.82 -7.48
N GLY A 91 25.62 -25.36 -7.68
CA GLY A 91 25.32 -24.19 -8.52
C GLY A 91 25.61 -22.93 -7.71
N ARG A 92 26.79 -22.33 -7.92
CA ARG A 92 27.08 -20.97 -7.47
C ARG A 92 26.14 -20.01 -8.17
N TYR A 93 25.05 -19.64 -7.53
CA TYR A 93 24.22 -18.52 -7.96
C TYR A 93 25.06 -17.25 -7.82
N SER A 94 25.52 -16.74 -8.96
CA SER A 94 26.08 -15.40 -9.06
C SER A 94 24.95 -14.42 -8.74
N ALA A 95 24.86 -14.01 -7.48
CA ALA A 95 24.10 -12.85 -7.09
C ALA A 95 24.71 -11.68 -7.86
N ASN A 96 24.05 -11.27 -8.95
CA ASN A 96 24.20 -9.92 -9.49
C ASN A 96 23.73 -8.96 -8.39
N LEU A 97 24.64 -8.73 -7.45
CA LEU A 97 24.57 -7.71 -6.43
C LEU A 97 24.34 -6.42 -7.21
N CYS A 98 23.08 -5.95 -7.22
CA CYS A 98 22.85 -4.51 -7.36
C CYS A 98 23.84 -3.86 -6.40
N PRO A 99 24.66 -2.90 -6.87
CA PRO A 99 25.67 -2.29 -6.02
C PRO A 99 24.98 -1.89 -4.73
N ALA A 100 25.43 -2.50 -3.63
CA ALA A 100 24.87 -2.29 -2.30
C ALA A 100 24.72 -0.78 -2.17
N ALA A 101 23.49 -0.34 -1.93
CA ALA A 101 23.10 1.06 -1.84
C ALA A 101 24.26 1.81 -1.21
N SER A 102 25.05 2.50 -2.05
CA SER A 102 26.23 3.19 -1.58
C SER A 102 25.73 4.03 -0.44
N GLN A 103 26.41 3.92 0.71
CA GLN A 103 26.22 4.84 1.82
C GLN A 103 26.05 6.22 1.18
N TYR A 104 24.81 6.70 1.19
CA TYR A 104 24.50 8.01 0.66
C TYR A 104 25.23 8.92 1.63
N HIS A 105 26.46 9.28 1.28
CA HIS A 105 27.10 10.44 1.85
C HIS A 105 26.09 11.54 1.55
N ILE A 106 25.39 11.98 2.59
CA ILE A 106 24.49 13.12 2.56
C ILE A 106 25.42 14.31 2.31
N GLN A 107 25.89 14.46 1.07
CA GLN A 107 26.36 15.74 0.59
C GLN A 107 25.11 16.60 0.58
N GLN A 108 24.91 17.35 1.66
CA GLN A 108 23.95 18.42 1.67
C GLN A 108 24.26 19.36 0.51
N PRO A 109 23.32 19.62 -0.41
CA PRO A 109 23.45 20.73 -1.32
C PRO A 109 22.56 21.88 -0.83
N PHE A 110 23.24 22.91 -0.35
CA PHE A 110 22.97 24.33 -0.55
C PHE A 110 21.67 24.99 -0.02
N PRO A 111 21.81 26.10 0.73
CA PRO A 111 20.74 27.09 0.83
C PRO A 111 20.67 27.87 -0.50
N GLY A 112 19.48 27.96 -1.08
CA GLY A 112 19.17 29.01 -2.05
C GLY A 112 19.63 28.80 -3.49
N THR A 113 19.11 27.79 -4.17
CA THR A 113 18.78 27.91 -5.60
C THR A 113 17.85 26.76 -5.97
N ARG A 114 16.53 27.03 -5.92
CA ARG A 114 15.55 26.17 -6.56
C ARG A 114 15.76 26.29 -8.07
N THR A 115 16.71 25.55 -8.63
CA THR A 115 16.66 25.20 -10.05
C THR A 115 15.38 24.40 -10.20
N ALA A 116 14.33 25.10 -10.63
CA ALA A 116 13.05 24.52 -10.90
C ALA A 116 13.25 23.52 -12.05
N TRP A 117 13.43 22.25 -11.69
CA TRP A 117 13.19 21.12 -12.57
C TRP A 117 11.70 21.12 -12.90
N TYR A 118 11.30 22.07 -13.74
CA TYR A 118 9.98 22.11 -14.32
C TYR A 118 9.87 20.86 -15.20
N PRO A 119 8.81 20.04 -15.04
CA PRO A 119 8.51 19.01 -16.03
C PRO A 119 8.44 19.69 -17.39
N SER A 120 9.16 19.15 -18.38
CA SER A 120 9.30 19.72 -19.72
C SER A 120 7.95 20.22 -20.24
N ARG A 121 7.71 21.53 -20.17
CA ARG A 121 6.56 22.20 -20.78
C ARG A 121 6.67 21.98 -22.29
N GLY A 122 6.04 20.95 -22.82
CA GLY A 122 6.01 20.72 -24.28
C GLY A 122 5.84 19.28 -24.73
N ALA A 123 6.04 18.28 -23.87
CA ALA A 123 5.71 16.91 -24.22
C ALA A 123 4.23 16.65 -23.87
N ILE A 124 3.35 16.76 -24.87
CA ILE A 124 2.05 16.08 -24.84
C ILE A 124 2.41 14.59 -24.73
N GLY A 125 2.21 13.98 -23.58
CA GLY A 125 2.57 12.58 -23.37
C GLY A 125 1.48 11.65 -23.86
N SER A 126 1.63 10.37 -23.52
CA SER A 126 0.79 9.33 -24.10
C SER A 126 -0.62 9.37 -23.49
N SER A 127 -1.63 9.23 -24.34
CA SER A 127 -3.04 9.12 -23.93
C SER A 127 -3.26 8.04 -22.86
N GLU A 128 -2.42 7.00 -22.85
CA GLU A 128 -2.46 5.95 -21.84
C GLU A 128 -2.02 6.46 -20.46
N ASN A 129 -0.91 7.20 -20.36
CA ASN A 129 -0.42 7.72 -19.08
C ASN A 129 -1.44 8.65 -18.42
N VAL A 130 -2.02 9.57 -19.21
CA VAL A 130 -2.97 10.57 -18.69
C VAL A 130 -4.27 9.92 -18.19
N THR A 131 -4.72 8.83 -18.82
CA THR A 131 -5.94 8.11 -18.42
C THR A 131 -5.77 7.48 -17.03
N PHE A 132 -4.57 6.99 -16.70
CA PHE A 132 -4.32 6.37 -15.40
C PHE A 132 -3.91 7.36 -14.30
N LEU A 133 -3.48 8.56 -14.68
CA LEU A 133 -2.88 9.52 -13.76
C LEU A 133 -3.80 9.93 -12.59
N PRO A 134 -5.11 10.19 -12.75
CA PRO A 134 -5.98 10.51 -11.62
C PRO A 134 -6.01 9.42 -10.54
N TYR A 135 -6.08 8.15 -10.96
CA TYR A 135 -6.10 7.00 -10.03
C TYR A 135 -4.78 6.82 -9.31
N VAL A 136 -3.67 7.10 -10.00
CA VAL A 136 -2.34 7.08 -9.40
C VAL A 136 -2.19 8.18 -8.37
N ILE A 137 -2.67 9.40 -8.64
CA ILE A 137 -2.66 10.51 -7.68
C ILE A 137 -3.47 10.12 -6.44
N GLU A 138 -4.68 9.55 -6.61
CA GLU A 138 -5.48 9.08 -5.48
C GLU A 138 -4.76 7.97 -4.67
N ALA A 139 -4.13 7.01 -5.35
CA ALA A 139 -3.40 5.94 -4.68
C ALA A 139 -2.18 6.46 -3.90
N ILE A 140 -1.43 7.41 -4.46
CA ILE A 140 -0.31 8.06 -3.79
C ILE A 140 -0.82 8.86 -2.58
N ALA A 141 -1.87 9.66 -2.74
CA ALA A 141 -2.47 10.45 -1.67
C ALA A 141 -2.99 9.57 -0.53
N GLN A 142 -3.63 8.44 -0.85
CA GLN A 142 -4.09 7.48 0.15
C GLN A 142 -2.91 6.90 0.95
N LYS A 143 -1.84 6.49 0.27
CA LYS A 143 -0.63 6.01 0.96
C LYS A 143 -0.02 7.11 1.80
N TYR A 144 0.07 8.33 1.26
CA TYR A 144 0.58 9.49 2.00
C TYR A 144 -0.23 9.73 3.27
N GLN A 145 -1.56 9.77 3.21
CA GLN A 145 -2.43 9.95 4.39
C GLN A 145 -2.23 8.84 5.43
N LYS A 146 -2.23 7.57 5.00
CA LYS A 146 -2.02 6.41 5.88
C LYS A 146 -0.64 6.44 6.56
N TYR A 147 0.41 6.75 5.79
CA TYR A 147 1.77 6.77 6.32
C TYR A 147 2.10 8.04 7.10
N HIS A 148 1.51 9.18 6.76
CA HIS A 148 1.72 10.43 7.49
C HIS A 148 1.23 10.30 8.94
N GLN A 149 0.06 9.70 9.15
CA GLN A 149 -0.45 9.42 10.49
C GLN A 149 0.48 8.47 11.25
N LYS A 150 0.96 7.40 10.60
CA LYS A 150 1.92 6.47 11.20
C LYS A 150 3.28 7.12 11.48
N TYR A 151 3.73 8.06 10.64
CA TYR A 151 4.97 8.81 10.80
C TYR A 151 4.98 9.65 12.08
N LEU A 152 3.87 10.35 12.34
CA LEU A 152 3.72 11.16 13.56
C LEU A 152 3.88 10.31 14.83
N LEU A 153 3.62 9.01 14.75
CA LEU A 153 3.65 8.09 15.89
C LEU A 153 4.96 7.30 16.00
N GLU A 154 5.57 6.87 14.89
CA GLU A 154 6.64 5.85 14.91
C GLU A 154 8.00 6.29 14.30
N GLY A 155 8.11 7.45 13.64
CA GLY A 155 9.39 8.04 13.22
C GLY A 155 10.25 7.28 12.17
N GLY A 156 9.72 6.28 11.47
CA GLY A 156 10.54 5.29 10.74
C GLY A 156 10.54 5.27 9.19
N TYR A 157 10.13 6.33 8.48
CA TYR A 157 9.97 6.25 7.02
C TYR A 157 11.14 6.81 6.20
N ARG A 158 11.38 6.16 5.05
CA ARG A 158 12.34 6.61 4.04
C ARG A 158 11.97 8.03 3.59
N LYS A 159 12.94 8.92 3.51
CA LYS A 159 12.76 10.22 2.85
C LYS A 159 13.09 10.07 1.38
N CYS A 160 12.43 10.87 0.53
CA CYS A 160 12.87 11.08 -0.83
C CYS A 160 14.28 11.71 -0.82
N ALA A 161 15.03 11.60 -1.91
CA ALA A 161 16.34 12.23 -2.05
C ALA A 161 16.30 13.76 -1.83
N CYS A 162 15.16 14.40 -2.10
CA CYS A 162 14.94 15.82 -1.82
C CYS A 162 14.61 16.16 -0.35
N GLY A 163 14.62 15.16 0.56
CA GLY A 163 14.31 15.33 1.97
C GLY A 163 12.83 15.30 2.33
N ALA A 164 11.92 15.37 1.35
CA ALA A 164 10.48 15.24 1.59
C ALA A 164 10.09 13.80 1.98
N LEU A 165 8.90 13.64 2.57
CA LEU A 165 8.36 12.33 2.93
C LEU A 165 8.20 11.44 1.68
N SER A 166 8.47 10.14 1.86
CA SER A 166 8.10 9.15 0.83
C SER A 166 6.62 9.28 0.48
N PHE A 167 6.27 9.09 -0.79
CA PHE A 167 4.90 9.20 -1.31
C PHE A 167 4.30 10.62 -1.29
N SER A 168 5.10 11.67 -1.12
CA SER A 168 4.61 13.03 -1.39
C SER A 168 4.18 13.16 -2.85
N ILE A 169 3.01 13.74 -3.09
CA ILE A 169 2.53 14.07 -4.43
C ILE A 169 3.49 15.05 -5.11
N ASP A 170 4.07 16.00 -4.38
CA ASP A 170 5.06 16.92 -4.94
C ASP A 170 6.28 16.16 -5.46
N CYS A 171 6.79 15.16 -4.72
CA CYS A 171 7.89 14.32 -5.22
C CYS A 171 7.52 13.55 -6.50
N PHE A 172 6.27 13.11 -6.63
CA PHE A 172 5.79 12.48 -7.86
C PHE A 172 5.71 13.49 -9.02
N ARG A 173 5.23 14.71 -8.74
CA ARG A 173 5.13 15.83 -9.70
C ARG A 173 6.49 16.27 -10.23
N TYR A 174 7.49 16.35 -9.35
CA TYR A 174 8.87 16.68 -9.71
C TYR A 174 9.67 15.47 -10.24
N ASP A 175 9.00 14.37 -10.59
CA ASP A 175 9.59 13.18 -11.21
C ASP A 175 10.78 12.59 -10.40
N HIS A 176 10.69 12.68 -9.06
CA HIS A 176 11.62 11.99 -8.15
C HIS A 176 11.35 10.49 -8.11
N PHE A 177 10.12 10.08 -8.38
CA PHE A 177 9.72 8.69 -8.60
C PHE A 177 8.56 8.63 -9.59
N ARG A 178 8.40 7.46 -10.23
CA ARG A 178 7.23 7.12 -11.03
C ARG A 178 6.37 6.12 -10.28
N TRP A 179 5.12 5.94 -10.67
CA TRP A 179 4.25 4.97 -10.02
C TRP A 179 3.98 3.78 -10.92
N CYS A 180 4.15 2.56 -10.41
CA CYS A 180 3.77 1.37 -11.15
C CYS A 180 2.26 1.14 -11.02
N ARG A 181 1.52 1.13 -12.15
CA ARG A 181 0.08 0.82 -12.13
C ARG A 181 -0.21 -0.66 -11.85
N THR A 182 0.64 -1.57 -12.29
CA THR A 182 0.48 -3.02 -12.08
C THR A 182 0.69 -3.41 -10.62
N HIS A 183 1.77 -2.92 -10.01
CA HIS A 183 2.22 -3.34 -8.66
C HIS A 183 1.85 -2.33 -7.56
N HIS A 184 1.21 -1.21 -7.90
CA HIS A 184 0.79 -0.15 -6.98
C HIS A 184 1.90 0.32 -6.01
N ARG A 185 3.09 0.60 -6.56
CA ARG A 185 4.26 1.03 -5.80
C ARG A 185 5.13 2.05 -6.54
N PRO A 186 5.94 2.86 -5.84
CA PRO A 186 6.92 3.74 -6.46
C PRO A 186 8.00 2.97 -7.21
N ILE A 187 8.44 3.57 -8.31
CA ILE A 187 9.60 3.18 -9.11
C ILE A 187 10.59 4.33 -8.99
N ILE A 188 11.71 4.09 -8.31
CA ILE A 188 12.74 5.11 -8.11
C ILE A 188 13.74 4.98 -9.27
N LYS A 189 14.00 6.08 -9.99
CA LYS A 189 14.85 6.11 -11.20
C LYS A 189 16.17 5.33 -11.11
N PRO A 190 16.98 5.44 -10.03
CA PRO A 190 18.25 4.70 -9.93
C PRO A 190 18.06 3.18 -9.89
N HIS A 191 16.85 2.72 -9.56
CA HIS A 191 16.50 1.31 -9.42
C HIS A 191 15.59 0.81 -10.53
N GLU A 192 15.26 1.63 -11.54
CA GLU A 192 14.42 1.21 -12.68
C GLU A 192 14.99 -0.01 -13.41
N LYS A 193 16.32 -0.18 -13.41
CA LYS A 193 17.03 -1.29 -14.06
C LYS A 193 17.43 -2.41 -13.09
N CYS A 194 17.10 -2.28 -11.81
CA CYS A 194 17.55 -3.21 -10.77
C CYS A 194 16.60 -4.41 -10.64
N GLY A 195 16.85 -5.46 -11.44
CA GLY A 195 16.39 -6.83 -11.19
C GLY A 195 14.91 -7.15 -11.52
N ARG A 196 14.53 -8.39 -11.17
CA ARG A 196 13.17 -8.96 -11.30
C ARG A 196 12.09 -8.10 -10.63
N ASP A 197 12.47 -7.30 -9.64
CA ASP A 197 11.52 -6.50 -8.88
C ASP A 197 10.70 -5.59 -9.81
N TYR A 198 11.32 -4.95 -10.80
CA TYR A 198 10.63 -3.98 -11.67
C TYR A 198 10.20 -4.55 -13.03
N GLU A 199 10.39 -5.85 -13.26
CA GLU A 199 9.91 -6.53 -14.47
C GLU A 199 8.38 -6.44 -14.59
N GLY A 200 7.87 -6.15 -15.79
CA GLY A 200 6.43 -5.97 -16.03
C GLY A 200 5.81 -4.70 -15.41
N CYS A 201 6.61 -3.78 -14.85
CA CYS A 201 6.11 -2.52 -14.34
C CYS A 201 5.62 -1.60 -15.46
N GLN A 202 4.37 -1.16 -15.36
CA GLN A 202 3.82 -0.10 -16.21
C GLN A 202 3.90 1.23 -15.47
N SER A 203 4.87 2.06 -15.84
CA SER A 203 5.14 3.32 -15.15
C SER A 203 4.17 4.42 -15.57
N VAL A 204 3.58 5.08 -14.58
CA VAL A 204 2.80 6.31 -14.70
C VAL A 204 3.64 7.45 -14.11
N LYS A 205 3.70 8.58 -14.81
CA LYS A 205 4.43 9.78 -14.37
C LYS A 205 3.50 10.99 -14.41
N TRP A 206 3.82 12.01 -13.64
CA TRP A 206 3.10 13.28 -13.75
C TRP A 206 3.25 13.85 -15.15
N GLU A 207 2.15 14.35 -15.70
CA GLU A 207 2.09 14.93 -17.02
C GLU A 207 1.00 16.00 -17.03
N ASN A 208 1.22 17.07 -17.80
CA ASN A 208 0.22 18.11 -17.98
C ASN A 208 -0.54 17.87 -19.27
N HIS A 209 -1.88 17.95 -19.22
CA HIS A 209 -2.74 17.70 -20.36
C HIS A 209 -3.80 18.79 -20.49
N ALA A 210 -4.06 19.26 -21.71
CA ALA A 210 -5.03 20.34 -21.94
C ALA A 210 -6.44 19.98 -21.47
N GLU A 211 -6.83 18.72 -21.65
CA GLU A 211 -8.14 18.18 -21.25
C GLU A 211 -8.14 17.56 -19.84
N TRP A 212 -7.15 17.87 -19.00
CA TRP A 212 -7.02 17.27 -17.67
C TRP A 212 -8.30 17.34 -16.84
N GLU A 213 -8.99 18.47 -16.88
CA GLU A 213 -10.25 18.67 -16.16
C GLU A 213 -11.35 17.71 -16.63
N SER A 214 -11.49 17.52 -17.95
CA SER A 214 -12.45 16.59 -18.54
C SER A 214 -12.16 15.15 -18.12
N ILE A 215 -10.87 14.75 -18.17
CA ILE A 215 -10.41 13.42 -17.77
C ILE A 215 -10.74 13.15 -16.29
N VAL A 216 -10.39 14.09 -15.41
CA VAL A 216 -10.67 13.97 -13.97
C VAL A 216 -12.18 13.90 -13.71
N GLN A 217 -12.98 14.72 -14.39
CA GLN A 217 -14.43 14.72 -14.26
C GLN A 217 -15.03 13.37 -14.69
N GLN A 218 -14.59 12.82 -15.82
CA GLN A 218 -15.03 11.50 -16.29
C GLN A 218 -14.64 10.39 -15.30
N SER A 219 -13.44 10.45 -14.71
CA SER A 219 -13.02 9.49 -13.68
C SER A 219 -13.88 9.54 -12.42
N PHE A 220 -14.33 10.72 -11.99
CA PHE A 220 -15.30 10.87 -10.90
C PHE A 220 -16.69 10.36 -11.30
N SER A 221 -17.21 10.76 -12.46
CA SER A 221 -18.54 10.35 -12.93
C SER A 221 -18.64 8.84 -13.17
N GLY A 222 -17.57 8.20 -13.64
CA GLY A 222 -17.48 6.74 -13.74
C GLY A 222 -17.37 6.04 -12.38
N GLY A 223 -17.29 6.80 -11.28
CA GLY A 223 -17.18 6.29 -9.93
C GLY A 223 -15.87 5.58 -9.65
N PHE A 224 -14.83 5.77 -10.46
CA PHE A 224 -13.53 5.11 -10.28
C PHE A 224 -12.59 5.88 -9.36
N LEU A 225 -12.84 7.18 -9.19
CA LEU A 225 -12.07 8.10 -8.37
C LEU A 225 -12.86 8.50 -7.12
N GLY A 226 -12.19 8.69 -5.98
CA GLY A 226 -12.81 9.06 -4.70
C GLY A 226 -13.19 7.87 -3.81
N ARG A 227 -12.94 6.63 -4.24
CA ARG A 227 -13.23 5.42 -3.46
C ARG A 227 -12.29 5.21 -2.27
N LYS A 228 -11.14 5.87 -2.27
CA LYS A 228 -10.08 5.65 -1.27
C LYS A 228 -10.19 6.59 -0.06
N SER A 229 -11.27 7.37 0.05
CA SER A 229 -11.54 8.32 1.15
C SER A 229 -10.37 9.29 1.40
N VAL A 230 -9.73 9.74 0.31
CA VAL A 230 -8.62 10.68 0.36
C VAL A 230 -9.13 12.07 0.69
N GLY A 231 -8.63 12.66 1.78
CA GLY A 231 -8.89 14.05 2.13
C GLY A 231 -8.30 14.99 1.09
N ASN A 232 -9.06 16.03 0.72
CA ASN A 232 -8.66 17.06 -0.25
C ASN A 232 -8.21 16.50 -1.62
N LEU A 233 -8.80 15.38 -2.07
CA LEU A 233 -8.45 14.74 -3.34
C LEU A 233 -8.48 15.72 -4.53
N ARG A 234 -9.42 16.66 -4.55
CA ARG A 234 -9.49 17.69 -5.60
C ARG A 234 -8.28 18.62 -5.62
N GLU A 235 -7.75 19.01 -4.46
CA GLU A 235 -6.55 19.85 -4.38
C GLU A 235 -5.31 19.10 -4.88
N TRP A 236 -5.25 17.80 -4.64
CA TRP A 236 -4.18 16.94 -5.15
C TRP A 236 -4.23 16.77 -6.67
N LEU A 237 -5.43 16.66 -7.24
CA LEU A 237 -5.66 16.53 -8.69
C LEU A 237 -5.50 17.85 -9.44
N PHE A 238 -5.79 18.97 -8.79
CA PHE A 238 -5.68 20.31 -9.37
C PHE A 238 -4.78 21.18 -8.51
N PRO A 239 -3.44 21.01 -8.56
CA PRO A 239 -2.55 21.83 -7.75
C PRO A 239 -2.64 23.31 -8.10
N GLN A 240 -2.63 24.19 -7.10
CA GLN A 240 -2.82 25.64 -7.28
C GLN A 240 -1.80 26.28 -8.24
N ASP A 241 -0.56 25.80 -8.25
CA ASP A 241 0.49 26.31 -9.13
C ASP A 241 0.30 25.94 -10.61
N LEU A 242 -0.52 24.92 -10.89
CA LEU A 242 -0.84 24.47 -12.26
C LEU A 242 -2.25 24.85 -12.70
N PHE A 243 -3.18 24.93 -11.76
CA PHE A 243 -4.59 25.26 -12.00
C PHE A 243 -5.03 26.44 -11.10
N PRO A 244 -4.37 27.61 -11.18
CA PRO A 244 -4.67 28.75 -10.31
C PRO A 244 -6.13 29.20 -10.42
N GLN A 245 -6.76 29.04 -11.58
CA GLN A 245 -8.18 29.33 -11.81
C GLN A 245 -9.14 28.49 -10.97
N LYS A 246 -8.69 27.36 -10.42
CA LYS A 246 -9.47 26.51 -9.50
C LYS A 246 -9.38 26.98 -8.05
N TYR A 247 -8.72 28.10 -7.78
CA TYR A 247 -8.53 28.62 -6.44
C TYR A 247 -8.96 30.08 -6.34
N LYS A 248 -9.62 30.43 -5.24
CA LYS A 248 -9.92 31.81 -4.83
C LYS A 248 -9.42 32.00 -3.41
N ASP A 249 -8.57 33.00 -3.18
CA ASP A 249 -7.97 33.31 -1.87
C ASP A 249 -7.26 32.09 -1.22
N GLY A 250 -6.61 31.26 -2.04
CA GLY A 250 -5.91 30.05 -1.60
C GLY A 250 -6.80 28.86 -1.28
N ARG A 251 -8.11 28.93 -1.55
CA ARG A 251 -9.07 27.84 -1.33
C ARG A 251 -9.56 27.29 -2.65
N TYR A 252 -9.66 25.97 -2.74
CA TYR A 252 -10.21 25.30 -3.92
C TYR A 252 -11.69 25.67 -4.10
N ILE A 253 -12.05 26.08 -5.32
CA ILE A 253 -13.43 26.36 -5.72
C ILE A 253 -13.90 25.25 -6.67
N GLN A 254 -15.10 24.72 -6.42
CA GLN A 254 -15.70 23.65 -7.22
C GLN A 254 -16.17 24.16 -8.58
#